data_AF-A0A0Q4PU32-F1
#
_entry.id   AF-A0A0Q4PU32-F1
#
_cell.length_a   1.000
_cell.length_b   1.000
_cell.length_c   1.000
_cell.angle_alpha   90.00
_cell.angle_beta   90.00
_cell.angle_gamma   90.00
#
_symmetry.space_group_name_H-M   'P 1'
#
loop_
_entity.id
_entity.type
_entity.pdbx_description
1 polymer ?
#
loop_
_entity_poly.entity_id
_entity_poly.type
_entity_poly.pdbx_seq_one_letter_code
_entity_poly.pdbx_strand_id
1 'polypeptide(L)'
;MFGSLLRGTLLLAFAAIVSVPVGARSLLDYVGQCVPFARAASGVEIYGDAWTWWDQADGRYPRGHRPKVGAVLAFAKTDRLPLGHVLVISHVVEPRVAMVTHANWSRINGVRGGVEQDVTVFDVSAKGDWTRVKVWYRDTQELGGSEYPTHGFIYGPRPAAELGGNAPDYVGSLIDAYGR
;
A
#
# COMPACT_ATOMS: atom_id res chain seq x y z
N MET A 1 -78.91 15.80 19.39
CA MET A 1 -78.16 15.14 18.30
C MET A 1 -77.50 16.22 17.46
N PHE A 2 -76.23 16.55 17.69
CA PHE A 2 -75.38 17.24 16.71
C PHE A 2 -73.92 16.94 17.09
N GLY A 3 -73.31 16.01 16.37
CA GLY A 3 -71.89 15.71 16.47
C GLY A 3 -71.12 16.60 15.49
N SER A 4 -70.03 17.20 15.96
CA SER A 4 -69.02 17.81 15.09
C SER A 4 -67.70 17.08 15.31
N LEU A 5 -67.37 16.18 14.38
CA LEU A 5 -66.08 15.50 14.30
C LEU A 5 -65.10 16.45 13.58
N LEU A 6 -64.19 17.06 14.34
CA LEU A 6 -63.05 17.77 13.77
C LEU A 6 -62.10 16.74 13.15
N ARG A 7 -62.08 16.65 11.81
CA ARG A 7 -61.11 15.85 11.07
C ARG A 7 -59.75 16.55 11.12
N GLY A 8 -58.85 16.05 11.97
CA GLY A 8 -57.43 16.42 11.93
C GLY A 8 -56.72 15.67 10.80
N THR A 9 -56.39 16.36 9.72
CA THR A 9 -55.53 15.82 8.66
C THR A 9 -54.08 15.98 9.09
N LEU A 10 -53.46 14.92 9.61
CA LEU A 10 -52.03 14.90 9.92
C LEU A 10 -51.26 14.68 8.61
N LEU A 11 -50.70 15.75 8.05
CA LEU A 11 -49.75 15.67 6.92
C LEU A 11 -48.41 15.13 7.45
N LEU A 12 -48.15 13.84 7.23
CA LEU A 12 -46.83 13.24 7.38
C LEU A 12 -45.93 13.74 6.24
N ALA A 13 -45.15 14.78 6.49
CA ALA A 13 -44.07 15.20 5.61
C ALA A 13 -42.92 14.18 5.69
N PHE A 14 -42.83 13.30 4.70
CA PHE A 14 -41.69 12.38 4.54
C PHE A 14 -40.48 13.20 4.08
N ALA A 15 -39.56 13.52 4.99
CA ALA A 15 -38.28 14.11 4.63
C ALA A 15 -37.44 13.06 3.89
N ALA A 16 -37.31 13.19 2.57
CA ALA A 16 -36.39 12.37 1.79
C ALA A 16 -34.95 12.76 2.17
N ILE A 17 -34.28 11.91 2.94
CA ILE A 17 -32.85 12.04 3.21
C ILE A 17 -32.13 11.70 1.91
N VAL A 18 -31.75 12.72 1.14
CA VAL A 18 -30.85 12.55 0.00
C VAL A 18 -29.49 12.11 0.56
N SER A 19 -29.22 10.82 0.44
CA SER A 19 -27.92 10.25 0.81
C SER A 19 -26.90 10.71 -0.24
N VAL A 20 -26.16 11.76 0.06
CA VAL A 20 -25.02 12.16 -0.77
C VAL A 20 -23.99 11.02 -0.66
N PRO A 21 -23.57 10.38 -1.76
CA PRO A 21 -22.52 9.39 -1.67
C PRO A 21 -21.27 10.09 -1.14
N VAL A 22 -20.84 9.73 0.06
CA VAL A 22 -19.49 10.05 0.54
C VAL A 22 -18.54 9.34 -0.41
N GLY A 23 -17.93 10.10 -1.33
CA GLY A 23 -16.94 9.55 -2.25
C GLY A 23 -15.87 8.83 -1.46
N ALA A 24 -15.56 7.58 -1.84
CA ALA A 24 -14.42 6.87 -1.25
C ALA A 24 -13.17 7.72 -1.51
N ARG A 25 -12.42 8.04 -0.45
CA ARG A 25 -11.12 8.71 -0.61
C ARG A 25 -10.18 7.77 -1.35
N SER A 26 -9.44 8.31 -2.32
CA SER A 26 -8.45 7.54 -3.05
C SER A 26 -7.39 7.01 -2.09
N LEU A 27 -6.89 5.82 -2.37
CA LEU A 27 -5.73 5.24 -1.69
C LEU A 27 -4.49 6.15 -1.85
N LEU A 28 -4.40 6.87 -2.97
CA LEU A 28 -3.26 7.73 -3.31
C LEU A 28 -3.26 9.06 -2.54
N ASP A 29 -4.41 9.50 -2.05
CA ASP A 29 -4.52 10.71 -1.21
C ASP A 29 -4.10 10.45 0.25
N TYR A 30 -3.71 9.21 0.59
CA TYR A 30 -3.28 8.86 1.93
C TYR A 30 -2.02 9.62 2.34
N VAL A 31 -2.05 10.19 3.55
CA VAL A 31 -0.89 10.81 4.18
C VAL A 31 -0.71 10.17 5.56
N GLY A 32 0.38 9.44 5.77
CA GLY A 32 0.62 8.78 7.03
C GLY A 32 1.74 7.77 7.00
N GLN A 33 1.55 6.63 7.65
CA GLN A 33 2.56 5.58 7.84
C GLN A 33 2.37 4.44 6.83
N CYS A 34 3.43 3.66 6.59
CA CYS A 34 3.39 2.53 5.66
C CYS A 34 2.42 1.42 6.10
N VAL A 35 2.30 1.17 7.40
CA VAL A 35 1.49 0.09 7.99
C VAL A 35 -0.01 0.28 7.70
N PRO A 36 -0.67 1.40 8.08
CA PRO A 36 -2.08 1.58 7.74
C PRO A 36 -2.35 1.63 6.23
N PHE A 37 -1.43 2.21 5.46
CA PHE A 37 -1.50 2.19 4.00
C PHE A 37 -1.50 0.75 3.47
N ALA A 38 -0.52 -0.07 3.88
CA ALA A 38 -0.36 -1.44 3.40
C ALA A 38 -1.57 -2.31 3.74
N ARG A 39 -2.19 -2.10 4.92
CA ARG A 39 -3.45 -2.77 5.26
C ARG A 39 -4.56 -2.44 4.25
N ALA A 40 -4.80 -1.15 4.01
CA ALA A 40 -5.82 -0.71 3.04
C ALA A 40 -5.51 -1.19 1.61
N ALA A 41 -4.23 -1.23 1.24
CA ALA A 41 -3.78 -1.58 -0.11
C ALA A 41 -3.76 -3.10 -0.38
N SER A 42 -3.56 -3.95 0.63
CA SER A 42 -3.37 -5.41 0.47
C SER A 42 -4.46 -6.28 1.11
N GLY A 43 -5.27 -5.71 2.02
CA GLY A 43 -6.22 -6.45 2.85
C GLY A 43 -5.57 -7.29 3.96
N VAL A 44 -4.27 -7.15 4.21
CA VAL A 44 -3.60 -7.75 5.38
C VAL A 44 -3.99 -6.96 6.62
N GLU A 45 -4.43 -7.63 7.69
CA GLU A 45 -4.92 -7.02 8.93
C GLU A 45 -3.94 -7.27 10.08
N ILE A 46 -2.71 -6.76 9.91
CA ILE A 46 -1.61 -6.80 10.87
C ILE A 46 -1.29 -5.38 11.33
N TYR A 47 -0.92 -5.20 12.59
CA TYR A 47 -0.76 -3.90 13.22
C TYR A 47 0.56 -3.83 14.00
N GLY A 48 0.92 -2.62 14.43
CA GLY A 48 2.19 -2.34 15.11
C GLY A 48 3.33 -2.06 14.14
N ASP A 49 4.56 -2.18 14.64
CA ASP A 49 5.76 -1.89 13.87
C ASP A 49 5.88 -2.82 12.64
N ALA A 50 6.28 -2.25 11.51
CA ALA A 50 6.34 -2.97 10.23
C ALA A 50 7.26 -4.20 10.29
N TRP A 51 8.39 -4.14 11.01
CA TRP A 51 9.30 -5.28 11.13
C TRP A 51 8.67 -6.51 11.81
N THR A 52 7.66 -6.30 12.68
CA THR A 52 6.98 -7.40 13.38
C THR A 52 5.99 -8.16 12.49
N TRP A 53 5.65 -7.61 11.32
CA TRP A 53 4.61 -8.17 10.46
C TRP A 53 4.95 -9.57 9.96
N TRP A 54 6.24 -9.87 9.75
CA TRP A 54 6.67 -11.17 9.28
C TRP A 54 6.29 -12.30 10.23
N ASP A 55 6.55 -12.12 11.53
CA ASP A 55 6.24 -13.11 12.55
C ASP A 55 4.73 -13.12 12.85
N GLN A 56 4.09 -11.96 12.88
CA GLN A 56 2.64 -11.87 13.08
C GLN A 56 1.83 -12.52 11.95
N ALA A 57 2.37 -12.58 10.73
CA ALA A 57 1.72 -13.22 9.61
C ALA A 57 1.73 -14.75 9.72
N ASP A 58 2.60 -15.33 10.54
CA ASP A 58 2.68 -16.78 10.69
C ASP A 58 1.35 -17.37 11.20
N GLY A 59 0.89 -18.44 10.55
CA GLY A 59 -0.41 -19.06 10.81
C GLY A 59 -1.64 -18.21 10.45
N ARG A 60 -1.48 -16.95 10.02
CA ARG A 60 -2.59 -16.03 9.67
C ARG A 60 -2.65 -15.70 8.17
N TYR A 61 -1.49 -15.56 7.54
CA TYR A 61 -1.34 -15.29 6.12
C TYR A 61 -0.24 -16.18 5.54
N PRO A 62 -0.39 -16.70 4.31
CA PRO A 62 0.72 -17.38 3.64
C PRO A 62 1.91 -16.44 3.47
N ARG A 63 3.12 -16.98 3.66
CA ARG A 63 4.39 -16.27 3.51
C ARG A 63 5.28 -16.94 2.47
N GLY A 64 6.19 -16.19 1.85
CA GLY A 64 7.14 -16.75 0.89
C GLY A 64 8.10 -15.73 0.29
N HIS A 65 8.88 -16.13 -0.71
CA HIS A 65 9.92 -15.30 -1.33
C HIS A 65 9.62 -14.95 -2.80
N ARG A 66 8.43 -15.29 -3.29
CA ARG A 66 8.03 -14.98 -4.68
C ARG A 66 7.17 -13.71 -4.71
N PRO A 67 7.53 -12.69 -5.50
CA PRO A 67 6.70 -11.50 -5.64
C PRO A 67 5.37 -11.86 -6.33
N LYS A 68 4.30 -11.20 -5.88
CA LYS A 68 2.96 -11.27 -6.46
C LYS A 68 2.28 -9.93 -6.28
N VAL A 69 1.48 -9.50 -7.25
CA VAL A 69 0.65 -8.29 -7.11
C VAL A 69 -0.20 -8.40 -5.84
N GLY A 70 -0.21 -7.33 -5.04
CA GLY A 70 -0.89 -7.27 -3.74
C GLY A 70 -0.12 -7.87 -2.57
N ALA A 71 1.00 -8.56 -2.80
CA ALA A 71 1.82 -9.07 -1.71
C ALA A 71 2.53 -7.93 -0.99
N VAL A 72 2.62 -8.06 0.34
CA VAL A 72 3.33 -7.11 1.19
C VAL A 72 4.76 -7.59 1.40
N LEU A 73 5.76 -6.84 0.95
CA LEU A 73 7.17 -7.11 1.26
C LEU A 73 7.48 -6.52 2.64
N ALA A 74 7.89 -7.37 3.59
CA ALA A 74 8.21 -6.97 4.96
C ALA A 74 9.72 -6.78 5.14
N PHE A 75 10.13 -5.57 5.53
CA PHE A 75 11.53 -5.23 5.75
C PHE A 75 11.96 -5.64 7.15
N ALA A 76 13.20 -6.08 7.28
CA ALA A 76 13.79 -6.37 8.58
C ALA A 76 14.13 -5.07 9.33
N LYS A 77 14.17 -5.15 10.65
CA LYS A 77 14.62 -4.06 11.51
C LYS A 77 16.12 -3.81 11.30
N THR A 78 16.49 -2.55 11.11
CA THR A 78 17.89 -2.10 11.03
C THR A 78 18.06 -0.77 11.76
N ASP A 79 19.29 -0.30 11.95
CA ASP A 79 19.55 1.01 12.57
C ASP A 79 18.95 2.17 11.75
N ARG A 80 18.93 2.03 10.42
CA ARG A 80 18.31 3.02 9.51
C ARG A 80 16.79 2.89 9.43
N LEU A 81 16.26 1.73 9.82
CA LEU A 81 14.85 1.38 9.71
C LEU A 81 14.37 0.71 11.02
N PRO A 82 14.38 1.45 12.15
CA PRO A 82 14.16 0.87 13.47
C PRO A 82 12.74 0.34 13.69
N LEU A 83 11.78 0.85 12.92
CA LEU A 83 10.38 0.40 12.91
C LEU A 83 10.10 -0.59 11.76
N GLY A 84 11.10 -0.93 10.95
CA GLY A 84 10.91 -1.64 9.69
C GLY A 84 10.18 -0.79 8.65
N HIS A 85 9.78 -1.44 7.56
CA HIS A 85 8.92 -0.86 6.53
C HIS A 85 8.14 -1.98 5.86
N VAL A 86 7.02 -1.63 5.26
CA VAL A 86 6.23 -2.51 4.40
C VAL A 86 5.89 -1.76 3.13
N LEU A 87 5.90 -2.48 2.02
CA LEU A 87 5.45 -1.99 0.72
C LEU A 87 4.56 -3.04 0.07
N VAL A 88 3.70 -2.63 -0.85
CA VAL A 88 2.78 -3.53 -1.54
C VAL A 88 3.14 -3.58 -3.02
N ILE A 89 3.32 -4.78 -3.55
CA ILE A 89 3.70 -5.00 -4.95
C ILE A 89 2.53 -4.59 -5.85
N SER A 90 2.69 -3.55 -6.64
CA SER A 90 1.69 -3.14 -7.64
C SER A 90 1.87 -3.88 -8.96
N HIS A 91 3.12 -4.12 -9.37
CA HIS A 91 3.44 -4.90 -10.56
C HIS A 91 4.67 -5.78 -10.35
N VAL A 92 4.69 -6.95 -10.98
CA VAL A 92 5.89 -7.78 -11.12
C VAL A 92 6.40 -7.56 -12.53
N VAL A 93 7.56 -6.91 -12.68
CA VAL A 93 8.13 -6.57 -13.99
C VAL A 93 8.90 -7.77 -14.53
N GLU A 94 9.78 -8.34 -13.70
CA GLU A 94 10.57 -9.53 -13.99
C GLU A 94 11.02 -10.19 -12.67
N PRO A 95 11.76 -11.32 -12.68
CA PRO A 95 12.06 -12.06 -11.45
C PRO A 95 12.71 -11.24 -10.32
N ARG A 96 13.51 -10.21 -10.65
CA ARG A 96 14.22 -9.36 -9.68
C ARG A 96 13.71 -7.93 -9.63
N VAL A 97 12.85 -7.52 -10.56
CA VAL A 97 12.33 -6.15 -10.64
C VAL A 97 10.82 -6.16 -10.43
N ALA A 98 10.36 -5.36 -9.49
CA ALA A 98 8.94 -5.12 -9.26
C ALA A 98 8.69 -3.63 -9.09
N MET A 99 7.43 -3.25 -9.22
CA MET A 99 6.95 -1.92 -8.88
C MET A 99 6.07 -2.03 -7.64
N VAL A 100 6.09 -0.98 -6.83
CA VAL A 100 5.40 -0.96 -5.54
C VAL A 100 4.60 0.32 -5.39
N THR A 101 3.54 0.21 -4.61
CA THR A 101 2.84 1.37 -4.09
C THR A 101 2.93 1.32 -2.57
N HIS A 102 3.39 2.41 -1.98
CA HIS A 102 3.61 2.51 -0.53
C HIS A 102 3.56 3.95 -0.05
N ALA A 103 3.44 4.13 1.26
CA ALA A 103 3.47 5.44 1.90
C ALA A 103 4.71 5.61 2.78
N ASN A 104 5.11 6.86 3.00
CA ASN A 104 6.13 7.25 3.98
C ASN A 104 7.58 6.80 3.68
N TRP A 105 7.92 6.56 2.43
CA TRP A 105 9.28 6.13 2.07
C TRP A 105 10.20 7.31 1.73
N SER A 106 9.94 8.04 0.65
CA SER A 106 10.70 9.22 0.28
C SER A 106 10.16 10.49 0.95
N ARG A 107 10.89 11.61 0.76
CA ARG A 107 10.36 12.94 1.00
C ARG A 107 9.80 13.50 -0.31
N ILE A 108 8.64 14.12 -0.20
CA ILE A 108 7.86 14.62 -1.33
C ILE A 108 7.69 16.11 -1.08
N ASN A 109 8.35 16.94 -1.89
CA ASN A 109 8.45 18.37 -1.62
C ASN A 109 8.95 18.66 -0.18
N GLY A 110 9.91 17.85 0.30
CA GLY A 110 10.49 17.96 1.64
C GLY A 110 9.69 17.28 2.76
N VAL A 111 8.46 16.80 2.52
CA VAL A 111 7.57 16.24 3.54
C VAL A 111 7.46 14.71 3.43
N ARG A 112 7.36 14.02 4.57
CA ARG A 112 7.16 12.57 4.64
C ARG A 112 5.68 12.20 4.69
N GLY A 113 5.38 10.95 4.36
CA GLY A 113 4.07 10.32 4.60
C GLY A 113 3.16 10.19 3.39
N GLY A 114 3.47 10.85 2.28
CA GLY A 114 2.70 10.69 1.05
C GLY A 114 2.89 9.32 0.40
N VAL A 115 1.96 8.99 -0.49
CA VAL A 115 1.99 7.76 -1.30
C VAL A 115 2.83 7.98 -2.55
N GLU A 116 3.62 6.97 -2.89
CA GLU A 116 4.30 6.81 -4.16
C GLU A 116 3.70 5.58 -4.83
N GLN A 117 3.18 5.75 -6.05
CA GLN A 117 2.56 4.68 -6.84
C GLN A 117 3.53 4.22 -7.91
N ASP A 118 3.60 2.90 -8.09
CA ASP A 118 4.40 2.25 -9.14
C ASP A 118 5.87 2.70 -9.15
N VAL A 119 6.51 2.73 -7.99
CA VAL A 119 7.95 3.01 -7.89
C VAL A 119 8.76 1.72 -7.87
N THR A 120 9.97 1.76 -8.44
CA THR A 120 10.81 0.57 -8.61
C THR A 120 11.31 0.02 -7.28
N VAL A 121 11.23 -1.30 -7.11
CA VAL A 121 11.99 -2.08 -6.13
C VAL A 121 12.80 -3.15 -6.87
N PHE A 122 14.07 -3.27 -6.51
CA PHE A 122 15.01 -4.17 -7.17
C PHE A 122 15.64 -5.13 -6.16
N ASP A 123 15.52 -6.43 -6.42
CA ASP A 123 16.19 -7.48 -5.66
C ASP A 123 17.68 -7.53 -6.00
N VAL A 124 18.50 -7.21 -5.01
CA VAL A 124 19.97 -7.22 -5.06
C VAL A 124 20.57 -8.37 -4.25
N SER A 125 19.74 -9.30 -3.77
CA SER A 125 20.22 -10.50 -3.06
C SER A 125 21.08 -11.38 -3.98
N ALA A 126 22.08 -12.05 -3.41
CA ALA A 126 22.97 -12.90 -4.21
C ALA A 126 22.22 -14.06 -4.91
N LYS A 127 21.11 -14.52 -4.32
CA LYS A 127 20.35 -15.69 -4.78
C LYS A 127 19.11 -15.36 -5.59
N GLY A 128 18.73 -14.08 -5.71
CA GLY A 128 17.45 -13.71 -6.34
C GLY A 128 16.25 -14.15 -5.48
N ASP A 129 16.42 -14.16 -4.15
CA ASP A 129 15.43 -14.62 -3.18
C ASP A 129 14.76 -13.49 -2.41
N TRP A 130 14.91 -12.24 -2.89
CA TRP A 130 14.31 -11.03 -2.32
C TRP A 130 14.74 -10.71 -0.89
N THR A 131 15.71 -11.41 -0.32
CA THR A 131 16.22 -11.15 1.04
C THR A 131 16.90 -9.80 1.18
N ARG A 132 17.17 -9.12 0.07
CA ARG A 132 17.81 -7.80 0.04
C ARG A 132 17.35 -6.99 -1.17
N VAL A 133 16.90 -5.76 -0.93
CA VAL A 133 16.37 -4.90 -2.00
C VAL A 133 16.95 -3.50 -1.99
N LYS A 134 16.94 -2.85 -3.15
CA LYS A 134 17.02 -1.39 -3.30
C LYS A 134 15.65 -0.87 -3.67
N VAL A 135 15.34 0.34 -3.22
CA VAL A 135 14.05 1.00 -3.43
C VAL A 135 14.27 2.35 -4.06
N TRP A 136 13.40 2.73 -4.98
CA TRP A 136 13.41 4.01 -5.65
C TRP A 136 12.99 5.16 -4.71
N TYR A 137 13.47 6.37 -5.00
CA TYR A 137 13.23 7.57 -4.20
C TYR A 137 12.77 8.74 -5.06
N ARG A 138 11.64 9.37 -4.70
CA ARG A 138 11.07 10.50 -5.47
C ARG A 138 11.92 11.75 -5.51
N ASP A 139 12.64 12.07 -4.45
CA ASP A 139 13.46 13.28 -4.38
C ASP A 139 14.69 13.20 -5.29
N THR A 140 15.26 12.01 -5.47
CA THR A 140 16.41 11.79 -6.38
C THR A 140 16.00 11.27 -7.76
N GLN A 141 14.76 10.80 -7.91
CA GLN A 141 14.22 10.18 -9.11
C GLN A 141 15.03 8.95 -9.59
N GLU A 142 15.53 8.16 -8.65
CA GLU A 142 16.32 6.96 -8.96
C GLU A 142 16.29 5.93 -7.81
N LEU A 143 16.82 4.72 -8.07
CA LEU A 143 17.12 3.75 -7.01
C LEU A 143 18.09 4.33 -5.98
N GLY A 144 17.72 4.22 -4.71
CA GLY A 144 18.59 4.61 -3.61
C GLY A 144 19.86 3.76 -3.54
N GLY A 145 20.95 4.35 -3.03
CA GLY A 145 22.21 3.63 -2.82
C GLY A 145 22.15 2.58 -1.71
N SER A 146 21.20 2.71 -0.77
CA SER A 146 21.06 1.82 0.39
C SER A 146 20.41 0.48 0.02
N GLU A 147 20.97 -0.60 0.55
CA GLU A 147 20.39 -1.94 0.48
C GLU A 147 19.67 -2.28 1.77
N TYR A 148 18.46 -2.80 1.65
CA TYR A 148 17.59 -3.10 2.77
C TYR A 148 17.36 -4.60 2.89
N PRO A 149 17.64 -5.22 4.05
CA PRO A 149 17.27 -6.61 4.28
C PRO A 149 15.75 -6.74 4.39
N THR A 150 15.21 -7.80 3.81
CA THR A 150 13.78 -8.13 3.92
C THR A 150 13.60 -9.56 4.41
N HIS A 151 12.44 -9.84 4.97
CA HIS A 151 12.06 -11.20 5.36
C HIS A 151 11.40 -11.97 4.21
N GLY A 152 10.73 -11.25 3.31
CA GLY A 152 9.95 -11.83 2.22
C GLY A 152 8.54 -11.24 2.13
N PHE A 153 7.66 -11.97 1.46
CA PHE A 153 6.32 -11.54 1.09
C PHE A 153 5.25 -12.18 1.97
N ILE A 154 4.32 -11.35 2.43
CA ILE A 154 3.07 -11.74 3.08
C ILE A 154 1.95 -11.65 2.03
N TYR A 155 1.23 -12.73 1.83
CA TYR A 155 0.21 -12.82 0.78
C TYR A 155 -1.18 -12.46 1.34
N GLY A 156 -1.61 -11.22 1.03
CA GLY A 156 -2.92 -10.71 1.40
C GLY A 156 -4.08 -11.29 0.56
N PRO A 157 -5.34 -11.14 1.00
CA PRO A 157 -6.50 -11.73 0.36
C PRO A 157 -6.93 -11.01 -0.92
N ARG A 158 -6.76 -9.68 -1.00
CA ARG A 158 -7.16 -8.89 -2.17
C ARG A 158 -6.45 -7.53 -2.21
N PRO A 159 -5.74 -7.20 -3.29
CA PRO A 159 -5.22 -5.84 -3.48
C PRO A 159 -6.33 -4.82 -3.75
N ALA A 160 -6.09 -3.57 -3.36
CA ALA A 160 -6.93 -2.44 -3.74
C ALA A 160 -6.87 -2.19 -5.26
N ALA A 161 -7.96 -1.68 -5.85
CA ALA A 161 -8.02 -1.41 -7.28
C ALA A 161 -7.02 -0.35 -7.74
N GLU A 162 -6.76 0.66 -6.90
CA GLU A 162 -5.80 1.74 -7.16
C GLU A 162 -4.35 1.36 -6.80
N LEU A 163 -4.09 0.09 -6.47
CA LEU A 163 -2.74 -0.34 -6.09
C LEU A 163 -1.73 -0.09 -7.21
N GLY A 164 -2.09 -0.39 -8.46
CA GLY A 164 -1.30 -0.09 -9.64
C GLY A 164 -2.01 0.94 -10.53
N GLY A 165 -1.24 1.78 -11.21
CA GLY A 165 -1.73 2.74 -12.18
C GLY A 165 -2.14 2.07 -13.50
N ASN A 166 -2.83 2.83 -14.35
CA ASN A 166 -3.28 2.34 -15.66
C ASN A 166 -2.16 2.30 -16.71
N ALA A 167 -1.02 2.96 -16.44
CA ALA A 167 0.11 3.07 -17.36
C ALA A 167 1.45 3.04 -16.57
N PRO A 168 1.78 1.90 -15.93
CA PRO A 168 3.05 1.75 -15.21
C PRO A 168 4.25 1.81 -16.18
N ASP A 169 5.30 2.52 -15.78
CA ASP A 169 6.53 2.67 -16.58
C ASP A 169 7.47 1.46 -16.40
N TYR A 170 7.15 0.35 -17.06
CA TYR A 170 7.98 -0.86 -17.03
C TYR A 170 9.38 -0.66 -17.59
N VAL A 171 9.53 0.18 -18.62
CA VAL A 171 10.83 0.45 -19.25
C VAL A 171 11.69 1.27 -18.31
N GLY A 172 11.14 2.34 -17.73
CA GLY A 172 11.79 3.12 -16.68
C GLY A 172 12.21 2.25 -15.51
N SER A 173 11.35 1.33 -15.07
CA SER A 173 11.68 0.42 -13.96
C SER A 173 12.87 -0.52 -14.25
N LEU A 174 13.00 -1.00 -15.50
CA LEU A 174 14.17 -1.78 -15.92
C LEU A 174 15.43 -0.91 -16.05
N ILE A 175 15.29 0.33 -16.52
CA ILE A 175 16.41 1.30 -16.60
C ILE A 175 16.89 1.65 -15.19
N ASP A 176 15.99 1.90 -14.25
CA ASP A 176 16.32 2.12 -12.84
C ASP A 176 17.17 0.98 -12.26
N ALA A 177 16.75 -0.26 -12.55
CA ALA A 177 17.37 -1.47 -12.00
C ALA A 177 18.75 -1.79 -12.60
N TYR A 178 18.93 -1.57 -13.91
CA TYR A 178 20.10 -2.06 -14.65
C TYR A 178 20.93 -0.99 -15.35
N GLY A 179 20.43 0.24 -15.47
CA GLY A 179 21.06 1.32 -16.23
C GLY A 179 22.29 1.97 -15.58
N ARG A 180 22.94 1.29 -14.63
CA ARG A 180 24.11 1.77 -13.89
C ARG A 180 25.39 1.08 -14.33
#